data_AF-A0A3D3A588-F1
#
_entry.id   AF-A0A3D3A588-F1
#
_cell.length_a   1.000
_cell.length_b   1.000
_cell.length_c   1.000
_cell.angle_alpha   90.00
_cell.angle_beta   90.00
_cell.angle_gamma   90.00
#
_symmetry.space_group_name_H-M   'P 1'
#
loop_
_entity.id
_entity.type
_entity.pdbx_description
1 polymer ?
#
loop_
_entity_poly.entity_id
_entity_poly.type
_entity_poly.pdbx_seq_one_letter_code
_entity_poly.pdbx_strand_id
1 'polypeptide(L)'
;MRHTKTLRAKLLKGAARVFTIAALLWAQGLSAQSIWEGGDVENGQGLFNANCASCHLVTDGVLAAPGLAGIADRWGSSDELLVQWIQNPQGAAATGDAYIKSLVERYVGTYGWMSAQAVSADDVRDIMAYVQNPPDVAVTASTDSGCINIDEMPMEEGSDSSTLWFIILLVMFLLIAMSASGVNRQLTNTLRERDGRAQLEDSSYLTRLSGWAWNNMVFVSILGVFVLAFGVVKGYQGLMGVGVYEGYLPEQPVKFIHSVHVCENEVDCKYCHHSAYESKHAGIPSTNVCMNCHKAVKEGSRYGEVEIGKIYAAIGFDPETGTYLDGEGNNGFSAPQSSFGGE
;
A
#
# COMPACT_ATOMS: atom_id res chain seq x y z
N MET A 1 84.71 -27.76 -12.69
CA MET A 1 83.27 -27.92 -13.05
C MET A 1 82.44 -28.78 -12.07
N ARG A 2 82.87 -29.03 -10.81
CA ARG A 2 82.13 -29.86 -9.84
C ARG A 2 81.35 -29.08 -8.77
N HIS A 3 81.69 -27.83 -8.51
CA HIS A 3 81.09 -27.02 -7.43
C HIS A 3 79.74 -26.35 -7.77
N THR A 4 79.42 -26.17 -9.05
CA THR A 4 78.17 -25.51 -9.48
C THR A 4 76.96 -26.44 -9.49
N LYS A 5 77.15 -27.77 -9.58
CA LYS A 5 76.06 -28.75 -9.61
C LYS A 5 75.41 -28.98 -8.23
N THR A 6 76.16 -28.86 -7.14
CA THR A 6 75.68 -29.11 -5.77
C THR A 6 74.84 -27.96 -5.20
N LEU A 7 75.16 -26.71 -5.56
CA LEU A 7 74.35 -25.54 -5.20
C LEU A 7 72.99 -25.52 -5.91
N ARG A 8 72.96 -25.85 -7.21
CA ARG A 8 71.72 -25.92 -8.00
C ARG A 8 70.76 -26.99 -7.46
N ALA A 9 71.28 -28.13 -7.03
CA ALA A 9 70.48 -29.22 -6.44
C ALA A 9 69.92 -28.88 -5.05
N LYS A 10 70.64 -28.11 -4.23
CA LYS A 10 70.14 -27.63 -2.93
C LYS A 10 69.07 -26.54 -3.09
N LEU A 11 69.25 -25.61 -4.03
CA LEU A 11 68.26 -24.59 -4.37
C LEU A 11 66.96 -25.18 -4.93
N LEU A 12 67.06 -26.18 -5.82
CA LEU A 12 65.89 -26.88 -6.36
C LEU A 12 65.10 -27.65 -5.29
N LYS A 13 65.78 -28.29 -4.33
CA LYS A 13 65.11 -28.99 -3.21
C LYS A 13 64.47 -28.03 -2.21
N GLY A 14 65.07 -26.85 -1.99
CA GLY A 14 64.50 -25.79 -1.15
C GLY A 14 63.26 -25.17 -1.80
N ALA A 15 63.33 -24.83 -3.09
CA ALA A 15 62.20 -24.31 -3.86
C ALA A 15 61.05 -25.31 -3.95
N ALA A 16 61.34 -26.60 -4.18
CA ALA A 16 60.31 -27.64 -4.19
C ALA A 16 59.60 -27.78 -2.84
N ARG A 17 60.33 -27.69 -1.72
CA ARG A 17 59.75 -27.71 -0.37
C ARG A 17 58.88 -26.49 -0.08
N VAL A 18 59.32 -25.30 -0.47
CA VAL A 18 58.54 -24.07 -0.33
C VAL A 18 57.29 -24.11 -1.21
N PHE A 19 57.38 -24.64 -2.43
CA PHE A 19 56.22 -24.83 -3.30
C PHE A 19 55.24 -25.87 -2.75
N THR A 20 55.72 -26.98 -2.18
CA THR A 20 54.82 -27.96 -1.55
C THR A 20 54.18 -27.44 -0.26
N ILE A 21 54.89 -26.62 0.53
CA ILE A 21 54.33 -26.01 1.74
C ILE A 21 53.33 -24.89 1.36
N ALA A 22 53.62 -24.10 0.33
CA ALA A 22 52.71 -23.09 -0.20
C ALA A 22 51.47 -23.73 -0.85
N ALA A 23 51.62 -24.84 -1.58
CA ALA A 23 50.51 -25.60 -2.14
C ALA A 23 49.67 -26.29 -1.05
N LEU A 24 50.31 -26.81 0.01
CA LEU A 24 49.57 -27.30 1.18
C LEU A 24 48.88 -26.16 1.93
N LEU A 25 49.46 -24.95 2.04
CA LEU A 25 48.81 -23.80 2.70
C LEU A 25 47.67 -23.20 1.85
N TRP A 26 47.74 -23.28 0.52
CA TRP A 26 46.64 -22.91 -0.38
C TRP A 26 45.51 -23.94 -0.38
N ALA A 27 45.82 -25.23 -0.20
CA ALA A 27 44.80 -26.28 -0.11
C ALA A 27 43.96 -26.22 1.17
N GLN A 28 44.40 -25.48 2.19
CA GLN A 28 43.69 -25.32 3.48
C GLN A 28 42.74 -24.10 3.46
N GLY A 29 42.68 -23.36 2.35
CA GLY A 29 41.84 -22.18 2.17
C GLY A 29 40.47 -22.45 1.53
N LEU A 30 40.24 -23.66 1.00
CA LEU A 30 38.89 -24.10 0.61
C LEU A 30 38.25 -24.83 1.78
N SER A 31 37.92 -24.08 2.84
CA SER A 31 36.79 -24.52 3.66
C SER A 31 35.55 -24.28 2.81
N ALA A 32 34.77 -25.32 2.55
CA ALA A 32 33.43 -25.15 2.02
C ALA A 32 32.69 -24.26 3.01
N GLN A 33 32.43 -23.01 2.63
CA GLN A 33 31.75 -22.08 3.50
C GLN A 33 30.32 -22.62 3.70
N SER A 34 29.92 -22.73 4.96
CA SER A 34 28.59 -23.21 5.34
C SER A 34 27.51 -22.42 4.61
N ILE A 35 26.42 -23.09 4.20
CA ILE A 35 25.27 -22.40 3.57
C ILE A 35 24.55 -21.46 4.54
N TRP A 36 24.87 -21.55 5.84
CA TRP A 36 24.31 -20.72 6.89
C TRP A 36 25.08 -19.42 7.13
N GLU A 37 26.29 -19.28 6.56
CA GLU A 37 27.20 -18.15 6.85
C GLU A 37 27.64 -17.38 5.58
N GLY A 38 27.50 -16.04 5.62
CA GLY A 38 28.10 -15.15 4.63
C GLY A 38 27.38 -15.05 3.28
N GLY A 39 26.07 -15.28 3.25
CA GLY A 39 25.21 -14.99 2.08
C GLY A 39 24.79 -13.53 1.97
N ASP A 40 24.42 -13.12 0.76
CA ASP A 40 23.87 -11.79 0.46
C ASP A 40 22.35 -11.77 0.72
N VAL A 41 21.93 -10.97 1.71
CA VAL A 41 20.53 -10.85 2.13
C VAL A 41 19.65 -10.20 1.06
N GLU A 42 20.17 -9.23 0.30
CA GLU A 42 19.40 -8.52 -0.74
C GLU A 42 19.17 -9.43 -1.95
N ASN A 43 20.23 -10.12 -2.39
CA ASN A 43 20.11 -11.13 -3.44
C ASN A 43 19.21 -12.30 -2.99
N GLY A 44 19.36 -12.74 -1.74
CA GLY A 44 18.56 -13.77 -1.11
C GLY A 44 17.07 -13.46 -1.08
N GLN A 45 16.69 -12.21 -0.80
CA GLN A 45 15.31 -11.74 -0.84
C GLN A 45 14.72 -11.87 -2.25
N GLY A 46 15.46 -11.43 -3.27
CA GLY A 46 15.04 -11.55 -4.68
C GLY A 46 14.82 -13.00 -5.09
N LEU A 47 15.77 -13.88 -4.76
CA LEU A 47 15.70 -15.32 -5.04
C LEU A 47 14.54 -16.00 -4.29
N PHE A 48 14.32 -15.65 -3.03
CA PHE A 48 13.22 -16.18 -2.22
C PHE A 48 11.86 -15.77 -2.80
N ASN A 49 11.69 -14.49 -3.14
CA ASN A 49 10.45 -13.98 -3.72
C ASN A 49 10.14 -14.65 -5.06
N ALA A 50 11.15 -14.91 -5.89
CA ALA A 50 10.98 -15.53 -7.20
C ALA A 50 10.67 -17.03 -7.13
N ASN A 51 11.24 -17.77 -6.17
CA ASN A 51 11.26 -19.24 -6.20
C ASN A 51 10.57 -19.91 -5.00
N CYS A 52 10.39 -19.21 -3.88
CA CYS A 52 10.02 -19.82 -2.60
C CYS A 52 8.76 -19.22 -1.96
N ALA A 53 8.54 -17.90 -2.12
CA ALA A 53 7.48 -17.15 -1.43
C ALA A 53 6.05 -17.58 -1.78
N SER A 54 5.86 -18.31 -2.89
CA SER A 54 4.56 -18.87 -3.28
C SER A 54 4.09 -20.00 -2.36
N CYS A 55 5.03 -20.67 -1.66
CA CYS A 55 4.74 -21.83 -0.83
C CYS A 55 5.26 -21.71 0.61
N HIS A 56 6.38 -21.00 0.82
CA HIS A 56 7.03 -20.85 2.12
C HIS A 56 6.86 -19.44 2.69
N LEU A 57 6.74 -19.36 4.01
CA LEU A 57 6.85 -18.12 4.77
C LEU A 57 8.23 -18.07 5.45
N VAL A 58 8.78 -16.88 5.61
CA VAL A 58 10.01 -16.67 6.41
C VAL A 58 9.73 -16.87 7.91
N THR A 59 8.47 -16.73 8.32
CA THR A 59 7.99 -17.01 9.68
C THR A 59 7.79 -18.51 9.91
N ASP A 60 7.23 -18.90 11.06
CA ASP A 60 6.95 -20.30 11.43
C ASP A 60 5.63 -20.84 10.83
N GLY A 61 4.81 -19.97 10.24
CA GLY A 61 3.50 -20.30 9.67
C GLY A 61 3.55 -21.23 8.46
N VAL A 62 2.51 -22.05 8.30
CA VAL A 62 2.34 -22.96 7.15
C VAL A 62 1.43 -22.32 6.11
N LEU A 63 1.91 -22.21 4.86
CA LEU A 63 1.10 -21.75 3.72
C LEU A 63 0.71 -22.93 2.82
N ALA A 64 1.64 -23.37 1.96
CA ALA A 64 1.57 -24.61 1.20
C ALA A 64 2.78 -25.51 1.47
N ALA A 65 3.72 -25.02 2.27
CA ALA A 65 4.93 -25.70 2.74
C ALA A 65 5.27 -25.16 4.14
N PRO A 66 6.14 -25.84 4.92
CA PRO A 66 6.48 -25.39 6.28
C PRO A 66 7.13 -24.01 6.32
N GLY A 67 6.82 -23.22 7.34
CA GLY A 67 7.48 -21.95 7.61
C GLY A 67 8.97 -22.15 7.90
N LEU A 68 9.81 -21.21 7.47
CA LEU A 68 11.27 -21.34 7.52
C LEU A 68 11.93 -20.68 8.74
N ALA A 69 11.17 -20.05 9.64
CA ALA A 69 11.72 -19.46 10.85
C ALA A 69 12.49 -20.51 11.68
N GLY A 70 13.76 -20.25 12.00
CA GLY A 70 14.60 -21.18 12.77
C GLY A 70 15.00 -22.45 11.99
N ILE A 71 14.93 -22.44 10.66
CA ILE A 71 15.32 -23.62 9.85
C ILE A 71 16.77 -24.03 10.05
N ALA A 72 17.68 -23.08 10.32
CA ALA A 72 19.08 -23.36 10.63
C ALA A 72 19.24 -24.30 11.83
N ASP A 73 18.43 -24.10 12.88
CA ASP A 73 18.44 -24.94 14.08
C ASP A 73 17.71 -26.27 13.87
N ARG A 74 16.65 -26.27 13.04
CA ARG A 74 15.78 -27.43 12.84
C ARG A 74 16.30 -28.44 11.81
N TRP A 75 17.03 -27.99 10.79
CA TRP A 75 17.39 -28.83 9.63
C TRP A 75 18.11 -30.12 10.03
N GLY A 76 19.02 -30.07 11.01
CA GLY A 76 19.62 -31.25 11.66
C GLY A 76 20.48 -32.17 10.77
N SER A 77 20.48 -31.97 9.45
CA SER A 77 21.20 -32.76 8.44
C SER A 77 22.27 -31.91 7.73
N SER A 78 22.98 -32.48 6.74
CA SER A 78 24.09 -31.77 6.09
C SER A 78 23.62 -30.66 5.15
N ASP A 79 24.49 -29.67 4.94
CA ASP A 79 24.25 -28.52 4.06
C ASP A 79 24.04 -28.96 2.60
N GLU A 80 24.81 -29.94 2.13
CA GLU A 80 24.68 -30.50 0.79
C GLU A 80 23.32 -31.17 0.61
N LEU A 81 22.79 -31.77 1.68
CA LEU A 81 21.49 -32.41 1.65
C LEU A 81 20.36 -31.36 1.62
N LEU A 82 20.54 -30.18 2.21
CA LEU A 82 19.58 -29.07 2.06
C LEU A 82 19.54 -28.59 0.61
N VAL A 83 20.71 -28.38 0.01
CA VAL A 83 20.81 -27.99 -1.41
C VAL A 83 20.18 -29.06 -2.29
N GLN A 84 20.46 -30.34 -2.03
CA GLN A 84 19.86 -31.45 -2.78
C GLN A 84 18.35 -31.54 -2.57
N TRP A 85 17.85 -31.27 -1.37
CA TRP A 85 16.42 -31.22 -1.10
C TRP A 85 15.76 -30.12 -1.93
N ILE A 86 16.36 -28.93 -2.00
CA ILE A 86 15.81 -27.80 -2.76
C ILE A 86 15.83 -28.07 -4.28
N GLN A 87 16.90 -28.67 -4.80
CA GLN A 87 17.06 -28.97 -6.22
C GLN A 87 16.33 -30.24 -6.69
N ASN A 88 16.19 -31.23 -5.82
CA ASN A 88 15.59 -32.53 -6.12
C ASN A 88 15.01 -33.20 -4.85
N PRO A 89 13.80 -32.79 -4.41
CA PRO A 89 13.17 -33.29 -3.20
C PRO A 89 13.00 -34.81 -3.16
N GLN A 90 12.58 -35.42 -4.28
CA GLN A 90 12.42 -36.87 -4.35
C GLN A 90 13.76 -37.61 -4.25
N GLY A 91 14.80 -37.07 -4.89
CA GLY A 91 16.16 -37.62 -4.81
C GLY A 91 16.75 -37.52 -3.41
N ALA A 92 16.53 -36.39 -2.72
CA ALA A 92 16.95 -36.21 -1.34
C ALA A 92 16.16 -37.11 -0.38
N ALA A 93 14.85 -37.31 -0.59
CA ALA A 93 14.05 -38.26 0.19
C ALA A 93 14.53 -39.72 0.04
N ALA A 94 15.03 -40.10 -1.14
CA ALA A 94 15.56 -41.43 -1.38
C ALA A 94 16.85 -41.74 -0.59
N THR A 95 17.54 -40.74 -0.05
CA THR A 95 18.70 -40.92 0.84
C THR A 95 18.33 -41.56 2.18
N GLY A 96 17.06 -41.46 2.57
CA GLY A 96 16.53 -42.05 3.78
C GLY A 96 16.84 -41.26 5.05
N ASP A 97 17.29 -40.02 4.92
CA ASP A 97 17.52 -39.09 6.04
C ASP A 97 16.27 -38.92 6.93
N ALA A 98 16.49 -38.86 8.24
CA ALA A 98 15.42 -38.85 9.23
C ALA A 98 14.60 -37.55 9.20
N TYR A 99 15.25 -36.40 9.02
CA TYR A 99 14.57 -35.11 8.97
C TYR A 99 13.72 -35.01 7.70
N ILE A 100 14.27 -35.40 6.55
CA ILE A 100 13.55 -35.40 5.28
C ILE A 100 12.35 -36.37 5.30
N LYS A 101 12.52 -37.57 5.86
CA LYS A 101 11.39 -38.49 6.04
C LYS A 101 10.25 -37.85 6.85
N SER A 102 10.59 -37.16 7.94
CA SER A 102 9.60 -36.44 8.75
C SER A 102 8.86 -35.35 7.95
N LEU A 103 9.55 -34.67 7.01
CA LEU A 103 8.93 -33.66 6.16
C LEU A 103 7.97 -34.31 5.16
N VAL A 104 8.38 -35.42 4.55
CA VAL A 104 7.55 -36.16 3.59
C VAL A 104 6.28 -36.67 4.26
N GLU A 105 6.40 -37.30 5.43
CA GLU A 105 5.25 -37.84 6.17
C GLU A 105 4.26 -36.76 6.60
N ARG A 106 4.75 -35.58 7.02
CA ARG A 106 3.90 -34.49 7.53
C ARG A 106 3.24 -33.65 6.45
N TYR A 107 3.95 -33.38 5.34
CA TYR A 107 3.51 -32.35 4.38
C TYR A 107 3.11 -32.91 3.02
N VAL A 108 3.74 -33.98 2.53
CA VAL A 108 3.51 -34.43 1.14
C VAL A 108 2.11 -34.98 0.93
N GLY A 109 1.54 -35.66 1.92
CA GLY A 109 0.17 -36.20 1.82
C GLY A 109 -0.91 -35.13 1.68
N THR A 110 -0.69 -33.95 2.28
CA THR A 110 -1.67 -32.85 2.34
C THR A 110 -1.40 -31.77 1.29
N TYR A 111 -0.13 -31.41 1.10
CA TYR A 111 0.29 -30.27 0.26
C TYR A 111 0.97 -30.68 -1.04
N GLY A 112 1.22 -31.97 -1.24
CA GLY A 112 1.96 -32.49 -2.39
C GLY A 112 3.48 -32.35 -2.23
N TRP A 113 4.21 -32.80 -3.24
CA TRP A 113 5.66 -32.69 -3.28
C TRP A 113 6.09 -31.25 -3.55
N MET A 114 7.17 -30.83 -2.90
CA MET A 114 7.86 -29.59 -3.26
C MET A 114 8.35 -29.69 -4.72
N SER A 115 8.15 -28.63 -5.49
CA SER A 115 8.73 -28.53 -6.84
C SER A 115 10.23 -28.31 -6.76
N ALA A 116 10.98 -29.01 -7.59
CA ALA A 116 12.42 -28.80 -7.75
C ALA A 116 12.73 -27.35 -8.16
N GLN A 117 13.64 -26.70 -7.43
CA GLN A 117 14.04 -25.32 -7.69
C GLN A 117 15.40 -25.28 -8.40
N ALA A 118 15.50 -24.48 -9.45
CA ALA A 118 16.73 -24.32 -10.23
C ALA A 118 17.68 -23.29 -9.60
N VAL A 119 18.10 -23.54 -8.36
CA VAL A 119 18.99 -22.67 -7.58
C VAL A 119 20.32 -23.38 -7.29
N SER A 120 21.44 -22.65 -7.33
CA SER A 120 22.77 -23.15 -7.00
C SER A 120 23.01 -23.20 -5.48
N ALA A 121 24.11 -23.82 -5.05
CA ALA A 121 24.48 -23.81 -3.62
C ALA A 121 24.77 -22.39 -3.10
N ASP A 122 25.31 -21.51 -3.95
CA ASP A 122 25.52 -20.10 -3.63
C ASP A 122 24.18 -19.35 -3.50
N ASP A 123 23.22 -19.62 -4.40
CA ASP A 123 21.87 -19.04 -4.33
C ASP A 123 21.14 -19.50 -3.05
N VAL A 124 21.30 -20.78 -2.66
CA VAL A 124 20.73 -21.31 -1.42
C VAL A 124 21.33 -20.61 -0.20
N ARG A 125 22.64 -20.33 -0.19
CA ARG A 125 23.27 -19.57 0.90
C ARG A 125 22.68 -18.17 1.02
N ASP A 126 22.48 -17.47 -0.09
CA ASP A 126 21.88 -16.13 -0.10
C ASP A 126 20.42 -16.18 0.39
N ILE A 127 19.63 -17.16 -0.08
CA ILE A 127 18.26 -17.41 0.41
C ILE A 127 18.25 -17.67 1.92
N MET A 128 19.15 -18.52 2.43
CA MET A 128 19.22 -18.83 3.87
C MET A 128 19.69 -17.63 4.70
N ALA A 129 20.53 -16.75 4.14
CA ALA A 129 20.91 -15.50 4.80
C ALA A 129 19.70 -14.56 4.95
N TYR A 130 18.87 -14.44 3.91
CA TYR A 130 17.62 -13.70 3.97
C TYR A 130 16.60 -14.31 4.94
N VAL A 131 16.43 -15.63 4.95
CA VAL A 131 15.49 -16.31 5.84
C VAL A 131 15.88 -16.14 7.32
N GLN A 132 17.18 -16.13 7.63
CA GLN A 132 17.68 -15.96 8.99
C GLN A 132 17.62 -14.50 9.46
N ASN A 133 17.86 -13.55 8.55
CA ASN A 133 17.89 -12.12 8.84
C ASN A 133 17.05 -11.37 7.82
N PRO A 134 15.72 -11.56 7.78
CA PRO A 134 14.89 -10.76 6.90
C PRO A 134 15.07 -9.29 7.32
N PRO A 135 15.45 -8.39 6.39
CA PRO A 135 15.61 -6.99 6.74
C PRO A 135 14.29 -6.49 7.33
N ASP A 136 14.40 -5.73 8.43
CA ASP A 136 13.27 -5.11 9.13
C ASP A 136 12.76 -3.95 8.25
N VAL A 137 12.18 -4.28 7.10
CA VAL A 137 11.74 -3.32 6.10
C VAL A 137 10.24 -3.18 6.19
N ALA A 138 9.84 -2.16 6.96
CA ALA A 138 8.84 -1.23 6.45
C ALA A 138 9.17 -0.97 4.97
N VAL A 139 8.35 -1.53 4.09
CA VAL A 139 8.53 -1.46 2.65
C VAL A 139 8.63 0.01 2.27
N THR A 140 9.83 0.46 1.90
CA THR A 140 9.98 1.75 1.24
C THR A 140 9.41 1.60 -0.16
N ALA A 141 8.12 1.90 -0.28
CA ALA A 141 7.44 2.04 -1.55
C ALA A 141 8.18 3.09 -2.40
N SER A 142 8.41 2.77 -3.67
CA SER A 142 8.96 3.69 -4.66
C SER A 142 8.08 4.95 -4.74
N THR A 143 8.66 6.13 -4.48
CA THR A 143 7.95 7.41 -4.42
C THR A 143 7.71 8.05 -5.78
N ASP A 144 7.68 7.28 -6.88
CA ASP A 144 7.54 7.85 -8.23
C ASP A 144 6.59 7.03 -9.12
N SER A 145 5.36 6.81 -8.66
CA SER A 145 4.31 6.15 -9.46
C SER A 145 3.17 7.08 -9.91
N GLY A 146 3.21 8.39 -9.62
CA GLY A 146 2.14 9.33 -9.99
C GLY A 146 0.77 8.98 -9.40
N CYS A 147 0.74 8.12 -8.39
CA CYS A 147 -0.46 7.68 -7.69
C CYS A 147 -0.80 8.59 -6.52
N ILE A 148 -2.10 8.90 -6.35
CA ILE A 148 -2.60 9.61 -5.18
C ILE A 148 -2.63 8.64 -4.00
N ASN A 149 -1.84 8.94 -2.96
CA ASN A 149 -1.86 8.22 -1.70
C ASN A 149 -2.79 8.91 -0.69
N ILE A 150 -3.48 8.12 0.16
CA ILE A 150 -4.35 8.68 1.21
C ILE A 150 -3.59 9.62 2.16
N ASP A 151 -2.27 9.40 2.30
CA ASP A 151 -1.39 10.19 3.17
C ASP A 151 -1.08 11.58 2.59
N GLU A 152 -1.38 11.80 1.30
CA GLU A 152 -1.12 13.03 0.56
C GLU A 152 -2.39 13.84 0.25
N MET A 153 -3.57 13.33 0.61
CA MET A 153 -4.84 14.01 0.35
C MET A 153 -5.06 15.17 1.33
N PRO A 154 -5.10 16.44 0.87
CA PRO A 154 -5.46 17.55 1.74
C PRO A 154 -6.93 17.43 2.15
N MET A 155 -7.20 17.55 3.45
CA MET A 155 -8.55 17.75 3.97
C MET A 155 -9.07 19.08 3.41
N GLU A 156 -10.08 19.04 2.54
CA GLU A 156 -10.76 20.26 2.10
C GLU A 156 -11.55 20.84 3.29
N GLU A 157 -11.07 21.95 3.86
CA GLU A 157 -11.89 22.80 4.72
C GLU A 157 -12.99 23.46 3.88
N GLY A 158 -14.24 23.15 4.21
CA GLY A 158 -15.43 23.58 3.48
C GLY A 158 -15.51 25.10 3.25
N SER A 159 -15.90 25.46 2.03
CA SER A 159 -15.96 26.78 1.41
C SER A 159 -16.93 27.82 2.02
N ASP A 160 -17.33 27.69 3.30
CA ASP A 160 -18.43 28.49 3.87
C ASP A 160 -18.04 29.90 4.35
N SER A 161 -16.74 30.20 4.49
CA SER A 161 -16.29 31.50 5.03
C SER A 161 -16.58 32.67 4.08
N SER A 162 -16.44 32.47 2.77
CA SER A 162 -16.54 33.55 1.79
C SER A 162 -17.98 34.08 1.62
N THR A 163 -18.97 33.21 1.58
CA THR A 163 -20.39 33.59 1.41
C THR A 163 -20.91 34.40 2.60
N LEU A 164 -20.51 34.04 3.83
CA LEU A 164 -20.88 34.80 5.03
C LEU A 164 -20.37 36.25 4.99
N TRP A 165 -19.12 36.47 4.57
CA TRP A 165 -18.57 37.82 4.44
C TRP A 165 -19.30 38.68 3.39
N PHE A 166 -19.69 38.09 2.25
CA PHE A 166 -20.48 38.81 1.24
C PHE A 166 -21.87 39.23 1.75
N ILE A 167 -22.53 38.39 2.56
CA ILE A 167 -23.82 38.71 3.18
C ILE A 167 -23.66 39.88 4.17
N ILE A 168 -22.63 39.85 5.01
CA ILE A 168 -22.34 40.92 5.98
C ILE A 168 -22.12 42.26 5.25
N LEU A 169 -21.31 42.26 4.18
CA LEU A 169 -21.07 43.45 3.38
C LEU A 169 -22.35 43.97 2.72
N LEU A 170 -23.19 43.09 2.16
CA LEU A 170 -24.46 43.47 1.55
C LEU A 170 -25.39 44.20 2.54
N VAL A 171 -25.55 43.66 3.74
CA VAL A 171 -26.37 44.27 4.80
C VAL A 171 -25.80 45.63 5.22
N MET A 172 -24.48 45.72 5.39
CA MET A 172 -23.81 46.97 5.74
C MET A 172 -24.05 48.06 4.68
N PHE A 173 -23.88 47.74 3.39
CA PHE A 173 -24.10 48.71 2.31
C PHE A 173 -25.57 49.16 2.21
N LEU A 174 -26.53 48.26 2.43
CA LEU A 174 -27.96 48.61 2.46
C LEU A 174 -28.27 49.61 3.59
N LEU A 175 -27.73 49.38 4.79
CA LEU A 175 -27.90 50.29 5.93
C LEU A 175 -27.29 51.67 5.65
N ILE A 176 -26.09 51.72 5.08
CA ILE A 176 -25.43 52.98 4.71
C ILE A 176 -26.26 53.72 3.65
N ALA A 177 -26.73 53.02 2.62
CA ALA A 177 -27.54 53.61 1.55
C ALA A 177 -28.86 54.18 2.08
N MET A 178 -29.53 53.47 2.98
CA MET A 178 -30.76 53.94 3.63
C MET A 178 -30.51 55.17 4.50
N SER A 179 -29.44 55.17 5.29
CA SER A 179 -29.05 56.31 6.13
C SER A 179 -28.70 57.54 5.29
N ALA A 180 -27.85 57.39 4.27
CA ALA A 180 -27.45 58.48 3.38
C ALA A 180 -28.65 59.05 2.61
N SER A 181 -29.56 58.19 2.14
CA SER A 181 -30.80 58.62 1.48
C SER A 181 -31.72 59.43 2.41
N GLY A 182 -31.85 58.99 3.67
CA GLY A 182 -32.60 59.70 4.70
C GLY A 182 -32.04 61.10 4.99
N VAL A 183 -30.73 61.20 5.22
CA VAL A 183 -30.03 62.46 5.50
C VAL A 183 -30.14 63.43 4.33
N ASN A 184 -29.92 62.96 3.09
CA ASN A 184 -29.97 63.81 1.91
C ASN A 184 -31.37 64.41 1.68
N ARG A 185 -32.43 63.64 1.98
CA ARG A 185 -33.81 64.16 1.93
C ARG A 185 -34.08 65.19 3.02
N GLN A 186 -33.63 64.95 4.25
CA GLN A 186 -33.84 65.90 5.34
C GLN A 186 -33.17 67.24 5.04
N LEU A 187 -31.93 67.20 4.53
CA LEU A 187 -31.23 68.40 4.05
C LEU A 187 -31.98 69.10 2.90
N THR A 188 -32.51 68.33 1.94
CA THR A 188 -33.29 68.88 0.83
C THR A 188 -34.57 69.57 1.31
N ASN A 189 -35.27 69.00 2.30
CA ASN A 189 -36.46 69.61 2.89
C ASN A 189 -36.11 70.92 3.62
N THR A 190 -35.03 70.96 4.39
CA THR A 190 -34.56 72.18 5.07
C THR A 190 -34.20 73.30 4.10
N LEU A 191 -33.53 72.96 2.98
CA LEU A 191 -33.21 73.92 1.92
C LEU A 191 -34.47 74.44 1.23
N ARG A 192 -35.45 73.57 0.96
CA ARG A 192 -36.73 73.95 0.35
C ARG A 192 -37.55 74.87 1.25
N GLU A 193 -37.56 74.59 2.55
CA GLU A 193 -38.24 75.42 3.55
C GLU A 193 -37.60 76.81 3.65
N ARG A 194 -36.27 76.89 3.66
CA ARG A 194 -35.53 78.16 3.55
C ARG A 194 -35.88 78.94 2.29
N ASP A 195 -36.03 78.24 1.15
CA ASP A 195 -36.36 78.83 -0.15
C ASP A 195 -37.88 79.08 -0.32
N GLY A 196 -38.69 78.92 0.74
CA GLY A 196 -40.15 79.14 0.73
C GLY A 196 -40.94 78.12 -0.10
N ARG A 197 -40.36 76.97 -0.43
CA ARG A 197 -40.98 75.89 -1.21
C ARG A 197 -41.57 74.82 -0.29
N ALA A 198 -42.69 74.21 -0.70
CA ALA A 198 -43.29 73.09 0.02
C ALA A 198 -42.33 71.89 0.13
N GLN A 199 -42.40 71.19 1.27
CA GLN A 199 -41.63 69.98 1.55
C GLN A 199 -41.96 68.85 0.56
N LEU A 200 -41.03 67.90 0.40
CA LEU A 200 -41.23 66.75 -0.47
C LEU A 200 -42.32 65.82 0.08
N GLU A 201 -43.20 65.36 -0.80
CA GLU A 201 -44.34 64.50 -0.47
C GLU A 201 -43.90 63.16 0.16
N ASP A 202 -44.61 62.74 1.21
CA ASP A 202 -44.27 61.54 1.96
C ASP A 202 -44.76 60.28 1.25
N SER A 203 -43.90 59.81 0.35
CA SER A 203 -44.10 58.59 -0.43
C SER A 203 -43.45 57.39 0.26
N SER A 204 -44.03 56.21 0.03
CA SER A 204 -43.48 54.94 0.52
C SER A 204 -42.05 54.71 0.00
N TYR A 205 -41.26 53.97 0.77
CA TYR A 205 -39.89 53.61 0.38
C TYR A 205 -39.81 52.93 -1.00
N LEU A 206 -40.77 52.08 -1.35
CA LEU A 206 -40.81 51.40 -2.64
C LEU A 206 -41.09 52.37 -3.80
N THR A 207 -42.00 53.34 -3.59
CA THR A 207 -42.28 54.39 -4.57
C THR A 207 -41.05 55.26 -4.81
N ARG A 208 -40.26 55.52 -3.76
CA ARG A 208 -39.02 56.30 -3.83
C ARG A 208 -37.89 55.55 -4.51
N LEU A 209 -37.76 54.25 -4.24
CA LEU A 209 -36.83 53.37 -4.96
C LEU A 209 -37.17 53.31 -6.45
N SER A 210 -38.46 53.12 -6.78
CA SER A 210 -38.93 53.10 -8.17
C SER A 210 -38.66 54.43 -8.86
N GLY A 211 -38.99 55.56 -8.23
CA GLY A 211 -38.72 56.90 -8.78
C GLY A 211 -37.23 57.17 -9.00
N TRP A 212 -36.37 56.79 -8.05
CA TRP A 212 -34.92 56.86 -8.24
C TRP A 212 -34.46 55.97 -9.40
N ALA A 213 -34.99 54.75 -9.52
CA ALA A 213 -34.62 53.82 -10.57
C ALA A 213 -35.00 54.33 -11.96
N TRP A 214 -36.19 54.93 -12.11
CA TRP A 214 -36.63 55.58 -13.34
C TRP A 214 -35.76 56.78 -13.73
N ASN A 215 -35.34 57.59 -12.76
CA ASN A 215 -34.46 58.73 -13.01
C ASN A 215 -33.03 58.31 -13.38
N ASN A 216 -32.60 57.11 -12.97
CA ASN A 216 -31.27 56.56 -13.24
C ASN A 216 -31.35 55.39 -14.23
N MET A 217 -32.23 55.48 -15.24
CA MET A 217 -32.57 54.34 -16.11
C MET A 217 -31.35 53.70 -16.78
N VAL A 218 -30.33 54.48 -17.18
CA VAL A 218 -29.12 53.95 -17.84
C VAL A 218 -28.34 53.06 -16.86
N PHE A 219 -28.10 53.56 -15.65
CA PHE A 219 -27.41 52.80 -14.60
C PHE A 219 -28.19 51.54 -14.22
N VAL A 220 -29.50 51.67 -14.00
CA VAL A 220 -30.37 50.54 -13.63
C VAL A 220 -30.48 49.52 -14.76
N SER A 221 -30.50 49.95 -16.02
CA SER A 221 -30.54 49.03 -17.16
C SER A 221 -29.24 48.25 -17.31
N ILE A 222 -28.08 48.91 -17.17
CA ILE A 222 -26.78 48.23 -17.21
C ILE A 222 -26.66 47.22 -16.05
N LEU A 223 -27.02 47.64 -14.83
CA LEU A 223 -27.04 46.78 -13.66
C LEU A 223 -28.02 45.61 -13.84
N GLY A 224 -29.19 45.87 -14.40
CA GLY A 224 -30.21 44.85 -14.68
C GLY A 224 -29.74 43.80 -15.69
N VAL A 225 -29.10 44.22 -16.78
CA VAL A 225 -28.50 43.30 -17.77
C VAL A 225 -27.38 42.47 -17.13
N PHE A 226 -26.52 43.09 -16.31
CA PHE A 226 -25.47 42.37 -15.60
C PHE A 226 -26.03 41.31 -14.64
N VAL A 227 -27.01 41.68 -13.81
CA VAL A 227 -27.66 40.77 -12.86
C VAL A 227 -28.39 39.64 -13.58
N LEU A 228 -29.08 39.95 -14.70
CA LEU A 228 -29.73 38.94 -15.52
C LEU A 228 -28.71 37.97 -16.12
N ALA A 229 -27.63 38.48 -16.74
CA ALA A 229 -26.58 37.66 -17.31
C ALA A 229 -25.89 36.78 -16.24
N PHE A 230 -25.59 37.35 -15.07
CA PHE A 230 -25.05 36.60 -13.94
C PHE A 230 -26.02 35.50 -13.47
N GLY A 231 -27.31 35.82 -13.33
CA GLY A 231 -28.35 34.87 -12.95
C GLY A 231 -28.50 33.73 -13.96
N VAL A 232 -28.45 34.03 -15.26
CA VAL A 232 -28.48 33.01 -16.33
C VAL A 232 -27.26 32.11 -16.25
N VAL A 233 -26.05 32.67 -16.10
CA VAL A 233 -24.82 31.88 -16.00
C VAL A 233 -24.83 31.00 -14.75
N LYS A 234 -25.19 31.55 -13.58
CA LYS A 234 -25.26 30.77 -12.33
C LYS A 234 -26.37 29.75 -12.33
N GLY A 235 -27.54 30.09 -12.88
CA GLY A 235 -28.64 29.15 -13.07
C GLY A 235 -28.23 28.00 -13.99
N TYR A 236 -27.58 28.30 -15.12
CA TYR A 236 -27.05 27.28 -16.03
C TYR A 236 -25.99 26.40 -15.36
N GLN A 237 -25.01 26.99 -14.66
CA GLN A 237 -23.99 26.24 -13.90
C GLN A 237 -24.61 25.32 -12.84
N GLY A 238 -25.60 25.81 -12.08
CA GLY A 238 -26.31 25.02 -11.09
C GLY A 238 -27.09 23.86 -11.71
N LEU A 239 -27.77 24.10 -12.84
CA LEU A 239 -28.48 23.06 -13.59
C LEU A 239 -27.52 22.01 -14.17
N MET A 240 -26.35 22.43 -14.67
CA MET A 240 -25.32 21.53 -15.19
C MET A 240 -24.66 20.67 -14.10
N GLY A 241 -24.78 21.06 -12.82
CA GLY A 241 -24.35 20.24 -11.69
C GLY A 241 -25.35 19.17 -11.26
N VAL A 242 -26.61 19.23 -11.72
CA VAL A 242 -27.62 18.24 -11.33
C VAL A 242 -27.31 16.88 -11.96
N GLY A 243 -27.13 15.85 -11.12
CA GLY A 243 -26.81 14.50 -11.57
C GLY A 243 -25.31 14.25 -11.80
N VAL A 244 -24.45 15.21 -11.45
CA VAL A 244 -23.00 15.03 -11.40
C VAL A 244 -22.61 14.61 -9.98
N TYR A 245 -21.93 13.47 -9.85
CA TYR A 245 -21.53 12.87 -8.56
C TYR A 245 -20.00 12.86 -8.38
N GLU A 246 -19.35 13.97 -8.75
CA GLU A 246 -17.91 14.16 -8.54
C GLU A 246 -17.59 14.22 -7.04
N GLY A 247 -16.46 13.63 -6.64
CA GLY A 247 -16.07 13.61 -5.22
C GLY A 247 -16.99 12.79 -4.32
N TYR A 248 -17.80 11.89 -4.87
CA TYR A 248 -18.60 10.97 -4.05
C TYR A 248 -17.71 9.90 -3.39
N LEU A 249 -17.43 10.08 -2.09
CA LEU A 249 -16.63 9.17 -1.27
C LEU A 249 -17.47 8.67 -0.08
N PRO A 250 -18.25 7.59 -0.22
CA PRO A 250 -19.02 7.03 0.88
C PRO A 250 -18.13 6.29 1.88
N GLU A 251 -18.51 6.32 3.16
CA GLU A 251 -17.86 5.48 4.17
C GLU A 251 -18.11 3.99 3.86
N GLN A 252 -17.04 3.20 3.84
CA GLN A 252 -17.09 1.75 3.57
C GLN A 252 -16.90 0.95 4.87
N PRO A 253 -17.53 -0.23 5.02
CA PRO A 253 -17.40 -1.06 6.23
C PRO A 253 -15.97 -1.50 6.54
N VAL A 254 -15.18 -1.74 5.48
CA VAL A 254 -13.74 -2.02 5.54
C VAL A 254 -13.01 -0.84 4.91
N LYS A 255 -12.01 -0.30 5.60
CA LYS A 255 -11.19 0.81 5.10
C LYS A 255 -10.14 0.30 4.11
N PHE A 256 -10.61 -0.21 2.98
CA PHE A 256 -9.76 -0.69 1.91
C PHE A 256 -9.00 0.47 1.25
N ILE A 257 -7.68 0.33 1.15
CA ILE A 257 -6.81 1.35 0.57
C ILE A 257 -6.29 0.84 -0.79
N HIS A 258 -6.84 1.38 -1.88
CA HIS A 258 -6.40 1.01 -3.23
C HIS A 258 -4.91 1.32 -3.49
N SER A 259 -4.40 2.44 -2.98
CA SER A 259 -3.02 2.88 -3.25
C SER A 259 -1.97 1.91 -2.68
N VAL A 260 -2.20 1.37 -1.48
CA VAL A 260 -1.32 0.36 -0.88
C VAL A 260 -1.23 -0.88 -1.78
N HIS A 261 -2.34 -1.32 -2.36
CA HIS A 261 -2.35 -2.52 -3.19
C HIS A 261 -1.75 -2.27 -4.58
N VAL A 262 -2.19 -1.22 -5.26
CA VAL A 262 -1.87 -1.00 -6.68
C VAL A 262 -0.60 -0.19 -6.88
N CYS A 263 -0.32 0.78 -6.01
CA CYS A 263 0.76 1.74 -6.22
C CYS A 263 1.99 1.43 -5.37
N GLU A 264 1.80 1.05 -4.10
CA GLU A 264 2.92 0.70 -3.22
C GLU A 264 3.41 -0.73 -3.46
N ASN A 265 2.47 -1.67 -3.61
CA ASN A 265 2.78 -3.10 -3.82
C ASN A 265 2.65 -3.56 -5.28
N GLU A 266 2.37 -2.64 -6.22
CA GLU A 266 2.33 -2.89 -7.66
C GLU A 266 1.43 -4.07 -8.10
N VAL A 267 0.35 -4.36 -7.35
CA VAL A 267 -0.60 -5.41 -7.72
C VAL A 267 -1.38 -4.98 -8.97
N ASP A 268 -1.34 -5.81 -10.01
CA ASP A 268 -2.07 -5.56 -11.26
C ASP A 268 -3.58 -5.37 -11.00
N CYS A 269 -4.15 -4.32 -11.58
CA CYS A 269 -5.55 -3.94 -11.33
C CYS A 269 -6.55 -5.05 -11.74
N LYS A 270 -6.18 -5.91 -12.70
CA LYS A 270 -7.04 -6.99 -13.21
C LYS A 270 -6.92 -8.26 -12.37
N TYR A 271 -5.99 -8.33 -11.42
CA TYR A 271 -5.96 -9.40 -10.43
C TYR A 271 -7.24 -9.41 -9.59
N CYS A 272 -7.63 -8.24 -9.06
CA CYS A 272 -8.87 -8.08 -8.31
C CYS A 272 -10.09 -7.97 -9.24
N HIS A 273 -9.98 -7.17 -10.30
CA HIS A 273 -11.07 -6.90 -11.23
C HIS A 273 -11.03 -7.79 -12.49
N HIS A 274 -10.83 -9.10 -12.30
CA HIS A 274 -10.63 -10.05 -13.40
C HIS A 274 -11.74 -10.05 -14.46
N SER A 275 -12.98 -9.77 -14.05
CA SER A 275 -14.12 -9.74 -14.98
C SER A 275 -14.05 -8.60 -15.99
N ALA A 276 -13.13 -7.64 -15.84
CA ALA A 276 -12.84 -6.61 -16.83
C ALA A 276 -12.42 -7.17 -18.21
N TYR A 277 -11.88 -8.39 -18.28
CA TYR A 277 -11.50 -9.01 -19.55
C TYR A 277 -12.70 -9.50 -20.37
N GLU A 278 -13.71 -10.04 -19.69
CA GLU A 278 -14.75 -10.87 -20.33
C GLU A 278 -16.16 -10.28 -20.19
N SER A 279 -16.33 -9.24 -19.38
CA SER A 279 -17.62 -8.67 -19.03
C SER A 279 -17.65 -7.15 -19.20
N LYS A 280 -18.86 -6.63 -19.43
CA LYS A 280 -19.16 -5.19 -19.39
C LYS A 280 -19.09 -4.58 -17.99
N HIS A 281 -18.91 -5.41 -16.96
CA HIS A 281 -18.78 -5.00 -15.57
C HIS A 281 -17.53 -5.65 -14.97
N ALA A 282 -16.61 -4.83 -14.44
CA ALA A 282 -15.36 -5.28 -13.82
C ALA A 282 -15.53 -5.90 -12.42
N GLY A 283 -16.76 -5.82 -11.86
CA GLY A 283 -17.16 -6.44 -10.60
C GLY A 283 -16.39 -5.96 -9.37
N ILE A 284 -16.91 -6.25 -8.18
CA ILE A 284 -16.14 -6.18 -6.94
C ILE A 284 -15.60 -7.60 -6.69
N PRO A 285 -14.31 -7.79 -6.35
CA PRO A 285 -13.76 -9.11 -6.08
C PRO A 285 -14.51 -9.79 -4.93
N SER A 286 -14.61 -11.12 -4.98
CA SER A 286 -15.04 -11.89 -3.81
C SER A 286 -13.95 -11.92 -2.74
N THR A 287 -14.33 -12.20 -1.50
CA THR A 287 -13.41 -12.30 -0.37
C THR A 287 -12.36 -13.40 -0.54
N ASN A 288 -12.59 -14.38 -1.43
CA ASN A 288 -11.60 -15.41 -1.77
C ASN A 288 -10.32 -14.79 -2.37
N VAL A 289 -10.43 -13.72 -3.16
CA VAL A 289 -9.27 -13.04 -3.74
C VAL A 289 -8.43 -12.39 -2.64
N CYS A 290 -9.09 -11.78 -1.64
CA CYS A 290 -8.40 -11.19 -0.49
C CYS A 290 -7.59 -12.25 0.27
N MET A 291 -8.16 -13.46 0.44
CA MET A 291 -7.52 -14.54 1.19
C MET A 291 -6.38 -15.24 0.45
N ASN A 292 -6.13 -14.93 -0.83
CA ASN A 292 -4.94 -15.43 -1.51
C ASN A 292 -3.66 -14.83 -0.90
N CYS A 293 -3.74 -13.59 -0.41
CA CYS A 293 -2.60 -12.89 0.20
C CYS A 293 -2.78 -12.74 1.72
N HIS A 294 -3.99 -12.41 2.19
CA HIS A 294 -4.26 -12.15 3.60
C HIS A 294 -4.28 -13.40 4.49
N LYS A 295 -3.99 -14.59 3.97
CA LYS A 295 -3.61 -15.72 4.85
C LYS A 295 -2.21 -15.53 5.43
N ALA A 296 -1.31 -14.96 4.64
CA ALA A 296 0.07 -14.68 5.01
C ALA A 296 0.24 -13.26 5.57
N VAL A 297 -0.47 -12.29 4.97
CA VAL A 297 -0.39 -10.87 5.35
C VAL A 297 -1.50 -10.54 6.36
N LYS A 298 -1.16 -10.64 7.64
CA LYS A 298 -2.10 -10.43 8.76
C LYS A 298 -2.22 -8.96 9.19
N GLU A 299 -1.17 -8.17 8.97
CA GLU A 299 -1.12 -6.76 9.34
C GLU A 299 -1.00 -5.86 8.10
N GLY A 300 -1.78 -4.78 8.06
CA GLY A 300 -1.70 -3.76 7.03
C GLY A 300 -0.84 -2.57 7.47
N SER A 301 -0.18 -1.92 6.50
CA SER A 301 0.74 -0.80 6.74
C SER A 301 0.14 0.40 7.49
N ARG A 302 -1.17 0.67 7.34
CA ARG A 302 -1.83 1.85 7.94
C ARG A 302 -2.76 1.54 9.12
N TYR A 303 -3.41 0.38 9.10
CA TYR A 303 -4.43 0.02 10.09
C TYR A 303 -4.10 -1.27 10.88
N GLY A 304 -2.88 -1.78 10.75
CA GLY A 304 -2.46 -3.02 11.42
C GLY A 304 -3.41 -4.17 11.12
N GLU A 305 -3.75 -4.94 12.16
CA GLU A 305 -4.65 -6.10 12.06
C GLU A 305 -6.13 -5.73 11.97
N VAL A 306 -6.53 -4.51 12.32
CA VAL A 306 -7.95 -4.17 12.58
C VAL A 306 -8.82 -4.32 11.35
N GLU A 307 -8.39 -3.77 10.22
CA GLU A 307 -9.20 -3.77 8.99
C GLU A 307 -9.14 -5.12 8.26
N ILE A 308 -8.01 -5.83 8.34
CA ILE A 308 -7.87 -7.20 7.80
C ILE A 308 -8.71 -8.18 8.64
N GLY A 309 -8.76 -8.02 9.96
CA GLY A 309 -9.58 -8.81 10.86
C GLY A 309 -11.08 -8.78 10.53
N LYS A 310 -11.57 -7.67 9.96
CA LYS A 310 -12.97 -7.60 9.46
C LYS A 310 -13.23 -8.55 8.30
N ILE A 311 -12.23 -8.79 7.44
CA ILE A 311 -12.32 -9.77 6.34
C ILE A 311 -12.43 -11.17 6.92
N TYR A 312 -11.58 -11.49 7.91
CA TYR A 312 -11.60 -12.78 8.59
C TYR A 312 -12.93 -13.04 9.27
N ALA A 313 -13.46 -12.04 9.99
CA ALA A 313 -14.77 -12.13 10.64
C ALA A 313 -15.90 -12.34 9.62
N ALA A 314 -15.83 -11.72 8.44
CA ALA A 314 -16.85 -11.86 7.40
C ALA A 314 -16.89 -13.25 6.76
N ILE A 315 -15.76 -13.96 6.71
CA ILE A 315 -15.66 -15.29 6.08
C ILE A 315 -15.48 -16.44 7.07
N GLY A 316 -15.35 -16.14 8.37
CA GLY A 316 -15.05 -17.12 9.41
C GLY A 316 -13.63 -17.69 9.30
N PHE A 317 -12.62 -16.86 9.11
CA PHE A 317 -11.21 -17.30 9.16
C PHE A 317 -10.61 -17.03 10.54
N ASP A 318 -9.91 -17.99 11.11
CA ASP A 318 -9.12 -17.82 12.33
C ASP A 318 -7.65 -17.57 11.98
N PRO A 319 -7.13 -16.35 12.21
CA PRO A 319 -5.73 -16.02 11.90
C PRO A 319 -4.72 -16.70 12.82
N GLU A 320 -5.11 -17.17 14.01
CA GLU A 320 -4.19 -17.85 14.93
C GLU A 320 -3.91 -19.27 14.44
N THR A 321 -4.97 -20.01 14.11
CA THR A 321 -4.84 -21.39 13.62
C THR A 321 -4.62 -21.50 12.11
N GLY A 322 -4.90 -20.43 11.36
CA GLY A 322 -4.82 -20.40 9.90
C GLY A 322 -5.94 -21.19 9.22
N THR A 323 -7.05 -21.43 9.91
CA THR A 323 -8.14 -22.31 9.44
C THR A 323 -9.48 -21.61 9.42
N TYR A 324 -10.44 -22.18 8.69
CA TYR A 324 -11.78 -21.64 8.63
C TYR A 324 -12.64 -22.28 9.73
N LEU A 325 -13.52 -21.49 10.33
CA LEU A 325 -14.56 -21.95 11.21
C LEU A 325 -15.51 -22.86 10.42
N ASP A 326 -15.88 -23.98 11.02
CA ASP A 326 -16.95 -24.82 10.52
C ASP A 326 -18.31 -24.12 10.69
N GLY A 327 -19.37 -24.69 10.10
CA GLY A 327 -20.73 -24.16 10.22
C GLY A 327 -21.31 -24.16 11.65
N GLU A 328 -20.56 -24.70 12.63
CA GLU A 328 -20.90 -24.79 14.04
C GLU A 328 -20.05 -23.82 14.90
N GLY A 329 -19.10 -23.11 14.29
CA GLY A 329 -18.24 -22.10 14.94
C GLY A 329 -16.96 -22.64 15.55
N ASN A 330 -16.56 -23.88 15.27
CA ASN A 330 -15.30 -24.48 15.73
C ASN A 330 -14.22 -24.39 14.63
N ASN A 331 -12.94 -24.38 15.02
CA ASN A 331 -11.83 -24.40 14.06
C ASN A 331 -11.85 -25.70 13.23
N GLY A 332 -12.09 -25.59 11.92
CA GLY A 332 -12.35 -26.71 11.03
C GLY A 332 -11.14 -27.60 10.70
N PHE A 333 -9.93 -27.23 11.12
CA PHE A 333 -8.75 -28.09 11.03
C PHE A 333 -7.64 -27.59 11.97
N SER A 334 -6.92 -28.46 12.67
CA SER A 334 -5.72 -28.08 13.43
C SER A 334 -4.46 -28.26 12.57
N ALA A 335 -3.57 -27.26 12.51
CA ALA A 335 -2.34 -27.34 11.73
C ALA A 335 -1.43 -28.50 12.23
N PRO A 336 -0.99 -29.43 11.35
CA PRO A 336 -0.16 -30.59 11.73
C PRO A 336 1.18 -30.25 12.41
N GLN A 337 1.65 -29.01 12.28
CA GLN A 337 2.91 -28.55 12.86
C GLN A 337 2.85 -28.37 14.38
N SER A 338 1.65 -28.15 14.92
CA SER A 338 1.42 -27.99 16.37
C SER A 338 1.53 -29.29 17.17
N SER A 339 1.53 -30.45 16.50
CA SER A 339 1.63 -31.77 17.14
C SER A 339 3.06 -32.32 17.21
N PHE A 340 4.08 -31.58 16.77
CA PHE A 340 5.46 -32.06 16.75
C PHE A 340 6.27 -31.52 17.94
N GLY A 341 6.59 -32.40 18.90
CA GLY A 341 7.36 -32.11 20.12
C GLY A 341 8.87 -32.34 20.00
N GLY A 342 9.40 -32.54 18.78
CA GLY A 342 10.82 -32.80 18.54
C GLY A 342 11.25 -34.26 18.67
N GLU A 343 10.35 -35.22 18.42
CA GLU A 343 10.63 -36.66 18.47
C GLU A 343 11.07 -37.25 17.13
#